data_AF-A0AA40AQC5-F1
#
_entry.id   AF-A0AA40AQC5-F1
#
_cell.length_a   1.000
_cell.length_b   1.000
_cell.length_c   1.000
_cell.angle_alpha   90.00
_cell.angle_beta   90.00
_cell.angle_gamma   90.00
#
_symmetry.space_group_name_H-M   'P 1'
#
loop_
_entity.id
_entity.type
_entity.pdbx_description
1 polymer ?
#
loop_
_entity_poly.entity_id
_entity_poly.type
_entity_poly.pdbx_seq_one_letter_code
_entity_poly.pdbx_strand_id
1 'polypeptide(L)'
;MAVAPAVTLSPAQCCPQCGFDVGLPPLEDTQSALLSAQKQIADLQAQVRLLNQKASAAVDRWADYEDELAKLRTDLDNSVSSASPARSSFLSSSAASRLSSLLSPRKSIPSLKPLPAVPPTPPSQPQQQRATLAGLGPSPFPFSAATPLSSSPSTDDLLEALTREQALRLEAEGRLSETSREVEELSVSLFEQANEMVATERRARAKLEERVETLERRDVDKRRRLERLESAMERIERVRGLLGQTTSQAQPQKQGYPGSGWLRS
;
A
#
# COMPACT_ATOMS: atom_id res chain seq x y z
N MET A 1 -8.93 -99.62 -36.93
CA MET A 1 -9.60 -98.91 -35.82
C MET A 1 -9.33 -97.43 -35.98
N ALA A 2 -10.31 -96.56 -35.71
CA ALA A 2 -10.12 -95.11 -35.71
C ALA A 2 -10.06 -94.61 -34.26
N VAL A 3 -9.15 -93.68 -33.96
CA VAL A 3 -9.12 -92.95 -32.67
C VAL A 3 -8.74 -91.49 -32.93
N ALA A 4 -9.62 -90.61 -32.47
CA ALA A 4 -9.40 -89.20 -32.20
C ALA A 4 -10.46 -88.78 -31.16
N PRO A 5 -10.35 -87.61 -30.49
CA PRO A 5 -9.21 -86.70 -30.38
C PRO A 5 -8.73 -86.55 -28.92
N ALA A 6 -7.73 -85.71 -28.68
CA ALA A 6 -7.46 -85.13 -27.36
C ALA A 6 -6.84 -83.73 -27.50
N VAL A 7 -7.68 -82.70 -27.66
CA VAL A 7 -7.25 -81.30 -27.50
C VAL A 7 -7.33 -80.97 -26.02
N THR A 8 -6.19 -80.80 -25.36
CA THR A 8 -6.12 -80.37 -23.95
C THR A 8 -6.49 -78.90 -23.84
N LEU A 9 -7.67 -78.59 -23.27
CA LEU A 9 -8.05 -77.22 -22.94
C LEU A 9 -7.22 -76.68 -21.78
N SER A 10 -6.83 -75.41 -21.87
CA SER A 10 -6.27 -74.65 -20.75
C SER A 10 -7.39 -74.12 -19.84
N PRO A 11 -7.25 -74.15 -18.50
CA PRO A 11 -8.25 -73.61 -17.58
C PRO A 11 -8.13 -72.07 -17.48
N ALA A 12 -9.00 -71.34 -18.19
CA ALA A 12 -9.13 -69.89 -18.05
C ALA A 12 -9.61 -69.51 -16.62
N GLN A 13 -8.98 -68.50 -16.02
CA GLN A 13 -9.27 -68.06 -14.65
C GLN A 13 -10.33 -66.94 -14.63
N CYS A 14 -11.51 -67.25 -15.17
CA CYS A 14 -12.62 -66.29 -15.27
C CYS A 14 -13.22 -65.96 -13.89
N CYS A 15 -13.50 -64.68 -13.64
CA CYS A 15 -14.13 -64.26 -12.39
C CYS A 15 -15.64 -64.64 -12.38
N PRO A 16 -16.13 -65.41 -11.38
CA PRO A 16 -17.43 -66.09 -11.47
C PRO A 16 -18.66 -65.17 -11.42
N GLN A 17 -18.50 -63.88 -11.13
CA GLN A 17 -19.61 -62.91 -11.06
C GLN A 17 -19.76 -62.04 -12.33
N CYS A 18 -18.79 -62.05 -13.24
CA CYS A 18 -18.82 -61.22 -14.45
C CYS A 18 -18.29 -61.90 -15.74
N GLY A 19 -17.70 -63.09 -15.65
CA GLY A 19 -17.29 -63.87 -16.83
C GLY A 19 -16.12 -63.28 -17.63
N PHE A 20 -15.49 -62.21 -17.15
CA PHE A 20 -14.30 -61.64 -17.77
C PHE A 20 -13.10 -62.57 -17.52
N ASP A 21 -12.39 -62.93 -18.59
CA ASP A 21 -11.14 -63.68 -18.51
C ASP A 21 -10.05 -62.73 -18.03
N VAL A 22 -9.58 -62.94 -16.79
CA VAL A 22 -8.54 -62.11 -16.20
C VAL A 22 -7.21 -62.60 -16.74
N GLY A 23 -6.88 -62.13 -17.95
CA GLY A 23 -5.55 -62.23 -18.55
C GLY A 23 -4.54 -61.46 -17.69
N LEU A 24 -4.11 -62.09 -16.59
CA LEU A 24 -3.09 -61.58 -15.69
C LEU A 24 -1.84 -61.26 -16.52
N PRO A 25 -1.37 -59.99 -16.55
CA PRO A 25 -0.08 -59.68 -17.13
C PRO A 25 1.01 -60.45 -16.36
N PRO A 26 2.17 -60.71 -16.98
CA PRO A 26 3.32 -61.26 -16.27
C PRO A 26 3.53 -60.57 -14.92
N LEU A 27 3.79 -61.34 -13.86
CA LEU A 27 3.86 -60.80 -12.50
C LEU A 27 4.86 -59.63 -12.39
N GLU A 28 5.96 -59.70 -13.15
CA GLU A 28 7.00 -58.67 -13.25
C GLU A 28 6.48 -57.36 -13.90
N ASP A 29 5.61 -57.44 -14.90
CA ASP A 29 4.94 -56.26 -15.51
C ASP A 29 3.97 -55.61 -14.51
N THR A 30 3.18 -56.42 -13.79
CA THR A 30 2.28 -55.87 -12.75
C THR A 30 3.06 -55.24 -11.59
N GLN A 31 4.19 -55.84 -11.20
CA GLN A 31 5.02 -55.38 -10.09
C GLN A 31 5.79 -54.10 -10.46
N SER A 32 6.35 -54.03 -11.67
CA SER A 32 7.01 -52.82 -12.17
C SER A 32 6.02 -51.67 -12.38
N ALA A 33 4.81 -51.95 -12.90
CA ALA A 33 3.73 -50.97 -12.98
C ALA A 33 3.35 -50.44 -11.60
N LEU A 34 3.15 -51.30 -10.60
CA LEU A 34 2.84 -50.91 -9.22
C LEU A 34 3.95 -50.07 -8.58
N LEU A 35 5.23 -50.41 -8.78
CA LEU A 35 6.36 -49.61 -8.31
C LEU A 35 6.42 -48.24 -8.99
N SER A 36 6.10 -48.16 -10.30
CA SER A 36 6.02 -46.89 -11.02
C SER A 36 4.89 -46.01 -10.49
N ALA A 37 3.71 -46.59 -10.20
CA ALA A 37 2.57 -45.90 -9.62
C ALA A 37 2.85 -45.43 -8.18
N GLN A 38 3.50 -46.27 -7.35
CA GLN A 38 3.93 -45.86 -6.00
C GLN A 38 4.89 -44.68 -6.03
N LYS A 39 5.86 -44.67 -6.96
CA LYS A 39 6.75 -43.53 -7.17
C LYS A 39 5.97 -42.27 -7.59
N GLN A 40 5.10 -42.38 -8.59
CA GLN A 40 4.26 -41.25 -9.04
C GLN A 40 3.38 -40.71 -7.91
N ILE A 41 2.81 -41.58 -7.06
CA ILE A 41 2.03 -41.17 -5.88
C ILE A 41 2.91 -40.42 -4.88
N ALA A 42 4.13 -40.87 -4.61
CA ALA A 42 5.08 -40.17 -3.73
C ALA A 42 5.49 -38.80 -4.30
N ASP A 43 5.81 -38.73 -5.59
CA ASP A 43 6.16 -37.50 -6.30
C ASP A 43 4.99 -36.49 -6.30
N LEU A 44 3.75 -36.96 -6.53
CA LEU A 44 2.54 -36.13 -6.46
C LEU A 44 2.22 -35.68 -5.04
N GLN A 45 2.39 -36.54 -4.02
CA GLN A 45 2.22 -36.15 -2.61
C GLN A 45 3.26 -35.09 -2.19
N ALA A 46 4.51 -35.19 -2.67
CA ALA A 46 5.52 -34.16 -2.46
C ALA A 46 5.15 -32.84 -3.14
N GLN A 47 4.65 -32.88 -4.38
CA GLN A 47 4.16 -31.70 -5.09
C GLN A 47 2.96 -31.03 -4.38
N VAL A 48 1.98 -31.81 -3.92
CA VAL A 48 0.82 -31.29 -3.17
C VAL A 48 1.26 -30.64 -1.85
N ARG A 49 2.22 -31.24 -1.12
CA ARG A 49 2.79 -30.63 0.09
C ARG A 49 3.50 -29.30 -0.22
N LEU A 50 4.31 -29.25 -1.28
CA LEU A 50 5.02 -28.04 -1.71
C LEU A 50 4.06 -26.94 -2.21
N LEU A 51 3.00 -27.30 -2.91
CA LEU A 51 1.96 -26.37 -3.34
C LEU A 51 1.17 -25.82 -2.16
N ASN A 52 0.84 -26.65 -1.16
CA ASN A 52 0.18 -26.22 0.06
C ASN A 52 1.07 -25.25 0.86
N GLN A 53 2.36 -25.55 1.03
CA GLN A 53 3.33 -24.64 1.67
C GLN A 53 3.48 -23.31 0.90
N LYS A 54 3.41 -23.33 -0.44
CA LYS A 54 3.39 -22.11 -1.26
C LYS A 54 2.07 -21.33 -1.14
N ALA A 55 0.95 -22.02 -0.96
CA ALA A 55 -0.36 -21.41 -0.76
C ALA A 55 -0.46 -20.74 0.62
N SER A 56 -0.03 -21.40 1.71
CA SER A 56 0.01 -20.77 3.04
C SER A 56 0.93 -19.55 3.02
N ALA A 57 2.15 -19.67 2.51
CA ALA A 57 3.10 -18.55 2.37
C ALA A 57 2.66 -17.47 1.35
N ALA A 58 1.57 -17.68 0.60
CA ALA A 58 0.90 -16.64 -0.17
C ALA A 58 -0.22 -15.98 0.63
N VAL A 59 -1.01 -16.74 1.39
CA VAL A 59 -2.07 -16.25 2.29
C VAL A 59 -1.47 -15.42 3.45
N ASP A 60 -0.39 -15.88 4.07
CA ASP A 60 0.33 -15.13 5.12
C ASP A 60 0.71 -13.74 4.59
N ARG A 61 1.26 -13.69 3.38
CA ARG A 61 1.61 -12.45 2.69
C ARG A 61 0.40 -11.64 2.24
N TRP A 62 -0.78 -12.23 2.05
CA TRP A 62 -1.99 -11.48 1.71
C TRP A 62 -2.55 -10.78 2.95
N ALA A 63 -2.47 -11.42 4.12
CA ALA A 63 -2.80 -10.79 5.39
C ALA A 63 -1.94 -9.53 5.61
N ASP A 64 -0.63 -9.57 5.35
CA ASP A 64 0.25 -8.38 5.39
C ASP A 64 -0.31 -7.20 4.55
N TYR A 65 -0.84 -7.47 3.34
CA TYR A 65 -1.41 -6.44 2.46
C TYR A 65 -2.82 -5.99 2.84
N GLU A 66 -3.63 -6.85 3.45
CA GLU A 66 -4.91 -6.42 4.03
C GLU A 66 -4.67 -5.49 5.23
N ASP A 67 -3.63 -5.77 6.02
CA ASP A 67 -3.16 -4.94 7.12
C ASP A 67 -2.60 -3.58 6.63
N GLU A 68 -1.82 -3.55 5.55
CA GLU A 68 -1.39 -2.31 4.88
C GLU A 68 -2.59 -1.52 4.32
N LEU A 69 -3.55 -2.18 3.67
CA LEU A 69 -4.77 -1.55 3.15
C LEU A 69 -5.68 -1.02 4.26
N ALA A 70 -5.74 -1.69 5.42
CA ALA A 70 -6.47 -1.20 6.59
C ALA A 70 -5.83 0.08 7.14
N LYS A 71 -4.50 0.12 7.29
CA LYS A 71 -3.73 1.29 7.76
C LYS A 71 -3.93 2.49 6.82
N LEU A 72 -3.75 2.30 5.51
CA LEU A 72 -3.96 3.35 4.51
C LEU A 72 -5.41 3.88 4.49
N ARG A 73 -6.40 3.03 4.76
CA ARG A 73 -7.80 3.46 4.91
C ARG A 73 -8.02 4.27 6.19
N THR A 74 -7.44 3.87 7.32
CA THR A 74 -7.54 4.66 8.57
C THR A 74 -6.78 5.98 8.48
N ASP A 75 -5.65 6.04 7.78
CA ASP A 75 -4.90 7.28 7.56
C ASP A 75 -5.71 8.25 6.67
N LEU A 76 -6.36 7.74 5.63
CA LEU A 76 -7.26 8.52 4.77
C LEU A 76 -8.51 9.00 5.52
N ASP A 77 -9.16 8.15 6.31
CA ASP A 77 -10.36 8.50 7.08
C ASP A 77 -10.06 9.49 8.23
N ASN A 78 -8.88 9.39 8.84
CA ASN A 78 -8.39 10.36 9.83
C ASN A 78 -8.05 11.71 9.16
N SER A 79 -7.44 11.68 7.98
CA SER A 79 -7.22 12.88 7.15
C SER A 79 -8.54 13.57 6.79
N VAL A 80 -9.54 12.83 6.32
CA VAL A 80 -10.89 13.33 6.01
C VAL A 80 -11.63 13.81 7.27
N SER A 81 -11.49 13.11 8.40
CA SER A 81 -12.13 13.51 9.67
C SER A 81 -11.58 14.83 10.22
N SER A 82 -10.31 15.16 9.95
CA SER A 82 -9.74 16.48 10.26
C SER A 82 -10.41 17.63 9.49
N ALA A 83 -11.07 17.33 8.36
CA ALA A 83 -11.82 18.28 7.53
C ALA A 83 -13.27 18.53 7.98
N SER A 84 -13.66 18.07 9.18
CA SER A 84 -14.92 18.42 9.89
C SER A 84 -16.22 17.83 9.29
N PRO A 85 -17.33 17.78 10.07
CA PRO A 85 -18.18 16.60 10.05
C PRO A 85 -19.40 16.62 9.11
N ALA A 86 -19.87 15.40 8.86
CA ALA A 86 -21.22 15.01 8.46
C ALA A 86 -21.63 15.13 6.97
N ARG A 87 -21.54 13.95 6.31
CA ARG A 87 -22.53 13.39 5.37
C ARG A 87 -22.59 13.95 3.94
N SER A 88 -21.75 13.38 3.09
CA SER A 88 -22.19 12.87 1.78
C SER A 88 -21.43 11.60 1.37
N SER A 89 -21.77 10.48 1.99
CA SER A 89 -21.56 9.17 1.36
C SER A 89 -22.50 9.02 0.15
N PHE A 90 -22.36 7.91 -0.61
CA PHE A 90 -23.16 7.58 -1.79
C PHE A 90 -22.81 8.36 -3.07
N LEU A 91 -21.70 7.99 -3.73
CA LEU A 91 -21.79 7.37 -5.05
C LEU A 91 -20.54 6.52 -5.39
N SER A 92 -20.77 5.21 -5.59
CA SER A 92 -19.95 4.25 -6.34
C SER A 92 -18.44 4.10 -6.05
N SER A 93 -18.08 3.45 -4.94
CA SER A 93 -16.75 2.80 -4.78
C SER A 93 -16.59 1.50 -5.61
N SER A 94 -17.54 1.15 -6.49
CA SER A 94 -17.63 -0.18 -7.11
C SER A 94 -17.02 -0.30 -8.51
N ALA A 95 -16.64 0.81 -9.16
CA ALA A 95 -16.08 0.79 -10.51
C ALA A 95 -14.55 0.56 -10.54
N ALA A 96 -13.82 1.04 -9.53
CA ALA A 96 -12.36 1.09 -9.54
C ALA A 96 -11.67 -0.30 -9.55
N SER A 97 -12.31 -1.33 -8.98
CA SER A 97 -11.69 -2.65 -8.76
C SER A 97 -11.49 -3.50 -10.01
N ARG A 98 -11.91 -3.06 -11.21
CA ARG A 98 -11.80 -3.83 -12.46
C ARG A 98 -10.62 -3.44 -13.36
N LEU A 99 -9.90 -2.37 -13.07
CA LEU A 99 -8.71 -1.95 -13.84
C LEU A 99 -7.40 -2.52 -13.27
N SER A 100 -7.43 -3.07 -12.05
CA SER A 100 -6.25 -3.50 -11.29
C SER A 100 -5.58 -4.80 -11.77
N SER A 101 -6.07 -5.43 -12.85
CA SER A 101 -5.62 -6.76 -13.30
C SER A 101 -4.59 -6.77 -14.43
N LEU A 102 -4.20 -5.60 -14.97
CA LEU A 102 -3.29 -5.51 -16.13
C LEU A 102 -1.95 -4.79 -15.87
N LEU A 103 -1.85 -3.91 -14.86
CA LEU A 103 -0.63 -3.14 -14.59
C LEU A 103 -0.14 -3.27 -13.12
N SER A 104 0.42 -4.43 -12.78
CA SER A 104 1.25 -4.65 -11.59
C SER A 104 1.86 -6.06 -11.63
N PRO A 105 3.13 -6.26 -11.21
CA PRO A 105 3.38 -6.25 -9.77
C PRO A 105 4.78 -5.79 -9.26
N ARG A 106 4.75 -4.79 -8.37
CA ARG A 106 5.57 -4.70 -7.12
C ARG A 106 7.08 -4.39 -7.31
N LYS A 107 7.89 -4.10 -6.27
CA LYS A 107 7.78 -4.30 -4.80
C LYS A 107 8.50 -3.19 -3.98
N SER A 108 8.10 -3.05 -2.71
CA SER A 108 8.71 -2.26 -1.61
C SER A 108 10.16 -2.70 -1.23
N ILE A 109 11.07 -1.92 -0.59
CA ILE A 109 11.03 -0.88 0.51
C ILE A 109 10.81 -1.55 1.90
N PRO A 110 11.37 -1.10 3.07
CA PRO A 110 12.24 0.05 3.47
C PRO A 110 13.66 -0.41 3.99
N SER A 111 14.46 0.17 4.94
CA SER A 111 14.51 1.37 5.85
C SER A 111 15.93 1.56 6.45
N LEU A 112 16.33 2.76 6.94
CA LEU A 112 17.01 2.99 8.27
C LEU A 112 17.49 4.45 8.55
N LYS A 113 16.72 5.21 9.36
CA LYS A 113 17.10 6.23 10.41
C LYS A 113 17.99 7.48 10.08
N PRO A 114 17.97 8.58 10.90
CA PRO A 114 17.94 9.95 10.31
C PRO A 114 18.84 11.08 10.92
N LEU A 115 18.76 12.26 10.27
CA LEU A 115 19.10 13.66 10.70
C LEU A 115 20.59 14.12 10.70
N PRO A 116 20.92 15.43 10.46
CA PRO A 116 20.10 16.56 9.94
C PRO A 116 20.72 17.44 8.80
N ALA A 117 19.85 18.19 8.11
CA ALA A 117 20.04 19.53 7.48
C ALA A 117 20.86 19.79 6.15
N VAL A 118 20.11 20.06 5.05
CA VAL A 118 20.21 21.24 4.10
C VAL A 118 21.49 21.44 3.23
N PRO A 119 21.41 21.70 1.89
CA PRO A 119 20.38 21.41 0.86
C PRO A 119 21.03 20.81 -0.45
N PRO A 120 20.70 21.11 -1.75
CA PRO A 120 20.64 20.02 -2.77
C PRO A 120 21.53 20.13 -4.03
N THR A 121 22.04 19.01 -4.55
CA THR A 121 22.53 18.82 -5.94
C THR A 121 22.42 17.33 -6.37
N PRO A 122 22.33 17.02 -7.69
CA PRO A 122 21.98 15.67 -8.17
C PRO A 122 23.15 14.65 -8.20
N PRO A 123 22.86 13.32 -8.25
CA PRO A 123 23.85 12.26 -8.09
C PRO A 123 24.63 11.90 -9.37
N SER A 124 25.83 11.31 -9.18
CA SER A 124 26.75 10.85 -10.23
C SER A 124 26.67 9.34 -10.50
N GLN A 125 27.17 8.93 -11.67
CA GLN A 125 27.28 7.54 -12.11
C GLN A 125 28.27 6.70 -11.27
N PRO A 126 28.01 5.39 -11.03
CA PRO A 126 28.99 4.48 -10.45
C PRO A 126 30.06 4.07 -11.47
N GLN A 127 31.32 4.03 -11.06
CA GLN A 127 32.47 3.69 -11.90
C GLN A 127 32.62 2.17 -12.10
N GLN A 128 33.07 1.75 -13.29
CA GLN A 128 33.48 0.37 -13.54
C GLN A 128 34.82 0.07 -12.84
N GLN A 129 34.88 -0.97 -12.01
CA GLN A 129 36.11 -1.38 -11.35
C GLN A 129 36.95 -2.31 -12.23
N ARG A 130 38.23 -1.97 -12.39
CA ARG A 130 39.24 -2.70 -13.16
C ARG A 130 40.04 -3.61 -12.23
N ALA A 131 39.99 -4.92 -12.43
CA ALA A 131 40.84 -5.89 -11.77
C ALA A 131 41.78 -6.56 -12.79
N THR A 132 43.04 -6.75 -12.43
CA THR A 132 44.09 -7.28 -13.32
C THR A 132 44.74 -8.52 -12.75
N LEU A 133 44.70 -9.63 -13.49
CA LEU A 133 45.67 -10.73 -13.37
C LEU A 133 46.02 -11.23 -14.77
N ALA A 134 47.30 -11.19 -15.13
CA ALA A 134 47.85 -11.79 -16.34
C ALA A 134 49.02 -12.67 -15.92
N GLY A 135 49.01 -13.96 -16.31
CA GLY A 135 50.02 -14.90 -15.83
C GLY A 135 49.93 -16.28 -16.46
N LEU A 136 50.69 -16.47 -17.55
CA LEU A 136 51.27 -17.73 -18.04
C LEU A 136 50.33 -18.89 -18.43
N GLY A 137 50.44 -19.34 -19.69
CA GLY A 137 49.92 -20.65 -20.13
C GLY A 137 49.57 -20.75 -21.63
N PRO A 138 50.48 -21.23 -22.50
CA PRO A 138 50.16 -21.55 -23.90
C PRO A 138 49.81 -23.03 -24.12
N SER A 139 49.08 -23.32 -25.20
CA SER A 139 48.74 -24.67 -25.73
C SER A 139 47.53 -25.37 -25.07
N PRO A 140 46.88 -26.32 -25.77
CA PRO A 140 46.59 -26.37 -27.21
C PRO A 140 45.09 -26.60 -27.51
N PHE A 141 44.71 -26.55 -28.80
CA PHE A 141 43.39 -27.00 -29.26
C PHE A 141 43.16 -28.50 -29.03
N PRO A 142 41.92 -28.89 -28.71
CA PRO A 142 41.28 -30.04 -29.34
C PRO A 142 40.31 -29.56 -30.44
N PHE A 143 40.39 -30.15 -31.62
CA PHE A 143 39.36 -29.95 -32.66
C PHE A 143 38.03 -30.59 -32.21
N SER A 144 36.92 -29.93 -32.48
CA SER A 144 35.60 -30.55 -32.55
C SER A 144 34.80 -29.85 -33.64
N ALA A 145 34.81 -30.45 -34.84
CA ALA A 145 34.13 -29.92 -36.00
C ALA A 145 32.73 -30.54 -36.13
N ALA A 146 31.69 -29.71 -36.11
CA ALA A 146 30.39 -29.94 -36.79
C ALA A 146 29.40 -28.77 -36.54
N THR A 147 29.56 -27.66 -37.25
CA THR A 147 28.44 -26.76 -37.57
C THR A 147 28.51 -26.42 -39.07
N PRO A 148 27.37 -26.31 -39.77
CA PRO A 148 27.35 -26.26 -41.23
C PRO A 148 27.87 -24.94 -41.80
N LEU A 149 28.16 -24.99 -43.11
CA LEU A 149 28.81 -23.96 -43.92
C LEU A 149 28.44 -22.52 -43.55
N SER A 150 29.47 -21.71 -43.29
CA SER A 150 29.37 -20.26 -43.49
C SER A 150 29.19 -20.00 -44.98
N SER A 151 27.94 -19.81 -45.40
CA SER A 151 27.66 -18.95 -46.54
C SER A 151 27.92 -17.52 -46.10
N SER A 152 28.78 -16.81 -46.81
CA SER A 152 28.82 -15.35 -46.71
C SER A 152 27.44 -14.83 -47.14
N PRO A 153 26.74 -14.02 -46.32
CA PRO A 153 25.44 -13.48 -46.71
C PRO A 153 25.62 -12.69 -48.02
N SER A 154 24.70 -12.89 -48.97
CA SER A 154 24.72 -12.13 -50.21
C SER A 154 24.49 -10.66 -49.92
N THR A 155 24.82 -9.80 -50.90
CA THR A 155 24.49 -8.37 -50.82
C THR A 155 23.00 -8.14 -50.58
N ASP A 156 22.17 -9.04 -51.10
CA ASP A 156 20.72 -8.92 -51.08
C ASP A 156 20.16 -9.37 -49.72
N ASP A 157 20.73 -10.44 -49.12
CA ASP A 157 20.43 -10.85 -47.73
C ASP A 157 20.75 -9.73 -46.73
N LEU A 158 21.87 -9.02 -46.93
CA LEU A 158 22.29 -7.90 -46.09
C LEU A 158 21.37 -6.69 -46.24
N LEU A 159 20.89 -6.40 -47.45
CA LEU A 159 19.91 -5.34 -47.70
C LEU A 159 18.55 -5.68 -47.06
N GLU A 160 18.06 -6.93 -47.20
CA GLU A 160 16.81 -7.36 -46.57
C GLU A 160 16.93 -7.34 -45.04
N ALA A 161 18.08 -7.76 -44.47
CA ALA A 161 18.36 -7.65 -43.04
C ALA A 161 18.34 -6.19 -42.56
N LEU A 162 19.00 -5.28 -43.28
CA LEU A 162 19.04 -3.86 -42.98
C LEU A 162 17.64 -3.21 -43.03
N THR A 163 16.82 -3.53 -44.04
CA THR A 163 15.45 -3.00 -44.11
C THR A 163 14.55 -3.49 -42.98
N ARG A 164 14.74 -4.75 -42.53
CA ARG A 164 14.02 -5.29 -41.37
C ARG A 164 14.48 -4.63 -40.06
N GLU A 165 15.78 -4.38 -39.92
CA GLU A 165 16.36 -3.69 -38.76
C GLU A 165 15.84 -2.25 -38.64
N GLN A 166 15.83 -1.50 -39.76
CA GLN A 166 15.26 -0.15 -39.82
C GLN A 166 13.74 -0.14 -39.54
N ALA A 167 12.98 -1.10 -40.06
CA ALA A 167 11.55 -1.21 -39.76
C ALA A 167 11.28 -1.44 -38.26
N LEU A 168 12.06 -2.32 -37.62
CA LEU A 168 11.98 -2.57 -36.17
C LEU A 168 12.39 -1.34 -35.34
N ARG A 169 13.37 -0.55 -35.79
CA ARG A 169 13.71 0.74 -35.15
C ARG A 169 12.58 1.75 -35.26
N LEU A 170 12.01 1.95 -36.45
CA LEU A 170 10.90 2.88 -36.65
C LEU A 170 9.66 2.48 -35.84
N GLU A 171 9.38 1.18 -35.69
CA GLU A 171 8.33 0.70 -34.80
C GLU A 171 8.64 0.97 -33.31
N ALA A 172 9.88 0.73 -32.87
CA ALA A 172 10.31 1.00 -31.50
C ALA A 172 10.31 2.50 -31.16
N GLU A 173 10.79 3.35 -32.08
CA GLU A 173 10.76 4.81 -31.99
C GLU A 173 9.31 5.32 -31.95
N GLY A 174 8.41 4.74 -32.76
CA GLY A 174 6.98 5.01 -32.70
C GLY A 174 6.39 4.75 -31.31
N ARG A 175 6.59 3.54 -30.76
CA ARG A 175 6.13 3.15 -29.40
C ARG A 175 6.77 4.01 -28.29
N LEU A 176 8.02 4.43 -28.44
CA LEU A 176 8.67 5.37 -27.52
C LEU A 176 8.02 6.76 -27.60
N SER A 177 7.65 7.24 -28.78
CA SER A 177 6.95 8.52 -28.93
C SER A 177 5.53 8.49 -28.36
N GLU A 178 4.82 7.36 -28.50
CA GLU A 178 3.50 7.12 -27.91
C GLU A 178 3.57 7.14 -26.38
N THR A 179 4.50 6.39 -25.79
CA THR A 179 4.70 6.38 -24.32
C THR A 179 5.23 7.71 -23.76
N SER A 180 6.05 8.46 -24.49
CA SER A 180 6.44 9.83 -24.10
C SER A 180 5.21 10.73 -24.00
N ARG A 181 4.34 10.68 -25.01
CA ARG A 181 3.10 11.45 -25.05
C ARG A 181 2.14 11.06 -23.92
N GLU A 182 1.97 9.77 -23.62
CA GLU A 182 1.15 9.33 -22.48
C GLU A 182 1.69 9.89 -21.15
N VAL A 183 3.01 9.86 -20.96
CA VAL A 183 3.66 10.44 -19.76
C VAL A 183 3.49 11.96 -19.70
N GLU A 184 3.58 12.65 -20.84
CA GLU A 184 3.35 14.10 -20.94
C GLU A 184 1.89 14.45 -20.58
N GLU A 185 0.90 13.77 -21.17
CA GLU A 185 -0.53 13.97 -20.88
C GLU A 185 -0.88 13.68 -19.41
N LEU A 186 -0.34 12.59 -18.85
CA LEU A 186 -0.47 12.27 -17.42
C LEU A 186 0.20 13.32 -16.52
N SER A 187 1.35 13.87 -16.92
CA SER A 187 2.03 14.91 -16.16
C SER A 187 1.23 16.21 -16.11
N VAL A 188 0.64 16.62 -17.24
CA VAL A 188 -0.23 17.80 -17.32
C VAL A 188 -1.43 17.63 -16.40
N SER A 189 -2.14 16.49 -16.49
CA SER A 189 -3.30 16.21 -15.64
C SER A 189 -2.94 16.21 -14.14
N LEU A 190 -1.80 15.65 -13.75
CA LEU A 190 -1.33 15.63 -12.36
C LEU A 190 -0.98 17.05 -11.87
N PHE A 191 -0.32 17.88 -12.69
CA PHE A 191 -0.03 19.27 -12.34
C PHE A 191 -1.30 20.12 -12.26
N GLU A 192 -2.29 19.93 -13.15
CA GLU A 192 -3.59 20.61 -13.08
C GLU A 192 -4.34 20.24 -11.79
N GLN A 193 -4.44 18.94 -11.46
CA GLN A 193 -5.08 18.47 -10.23
C GLN A 193 -4.37 19.01 -8.97
N ALA A 194 -3.03 19.01 -8.94
CA ALA A 194 -2.26 19.57 -7.84
C ALA A 194 -2.47 21.08 -7.69
N ASN A 195 -2.53 21.81 -8.81
CA ASN A 195 -2.80 23.25 -8.82
C ASN A 195 -4.23 23.56 -8.34
N GLU A 196 -5.24 22.76 -8.71
CA GLU A 196 -6.61 22.92 -8.19
C GLU A 196 -6.68 22.65 -6.68
N MET A 197 -6.04 21.58 -6.20
CA MET A 197 -5.98 21.27 -4.77
C MET A 197 -5.35 22.42 -3.97
N VAL A 198 -4.21 22.94 -4.42
CA VAL A 198 -3.55 24.10 -3.78
C VAL A 198 -4.40 25.38 -3.91
N ALA A 199 -5.13 25.57 -5.00
CA ALA A 199 -6.03 26.71 -5.16
C ALA A 199 -7.25 26.63 -4.21
N THR A 200 -7.83 25.45 -4.00
CA THR A 200 -8.93 25.24 -3.04
C THR A 200 -8.44 25.38 -1.60
N GLU A 201 -7.27 24.85 -1.25
CA GLU A 201 -6.62 25.05 0.05
C GLU A 201 -6.41 26.55 0.34
N ARG A 202 -5.78 27.30 -0.57
CA ARG A 202 -5.55 28.75 -0.43
C ARG A 202 -6.84 29.55 -0.25
N ARG A 203 -7.90 29.21 -1.01
CA ARG A 203 -9.24 29.82 -0.87
C ARG A 203 -9.88 29.52 0.48
N ALA A 204 -9.80 28.27 0.95
CA ALA A 204 -10.34 27.85 2.24
C ALA A 204 -9.58 28.51 3.40
N ARG A 205 -8.25 28.54 3.32
CA ARG A 205 -7.36 29.18 4.28
C ARG A 205 -7.63 30.68 4.42
N ALA A 206 -7.66 31.44 3.32
CA ALA A 206 -7.96 32.87 3.36
C ALA A 206 -9.33 33.16 4.01
N LYS A 207 -10.34 32.31 3.73
CA LYS A 207 -11.68 32.40 4.33
C LYS A 207 -11.72 32.02 5.83
N LEU A 208 -10.75 31.24 6.32
CA LEU A 208 -10.56 31.01 7.76
C LEU A 208 -9.82 32.19 8.41
N GLU A 209 -8.77 32.71 7.78
CA GLU A 209 -8.00 33.87 8.25
C GLU A 209 -8.90 35.13 8.40
N GLU A 210 -9.78 35.41 7.44
CA GLU A 210 -10.83 36.45 7.51
C GLU A 210 -11.75 36.28 8.75
N ARG A 211 -12.16 35.04 9.03
CA ARG A 211 -13.05 34.71 10.15
C ARG A 211 -12.35 34.81 11.50
N VAL A 212 -11.07 34.43 11.56
CA VAL A 212 -10.21 34.58 12.74
C VAL A 212 -10.03 36.06 13.05
N GLU A 213 -9.64 36.89 12.08
CA GLU A 213 -9.53 38.35 12.29
C GLU A 213 -10.85 38.96 12.79
N THR A 214 -11.98 38.53 12.20
CA THR A 214 -13.32 38.97 12.61
C THR A 214 -13.69 38.49 14.03
N LEU A 215 -13.17 37.37 14.51
CA LEU A 215 -13.31 36.93 15.91
C LEU A 215 -12.40 37.77 16.83
N GLU A 216 -11.13 37.91 16.49
CA GLU A 216 -10.14 38.64 17.29
C GLU A 216 -10.54 40.10 17.52
N ARG A 217 -10.98 40.82 16.47
CA ARG A 217 -11.53 42.18 16.57
C ARG A 217 -12.68 42.26 17.57
N ARG A 218 -13.63 41.32 17.51
CA ARG A 218 -14.77 41.24 18.45
C ARG A 218 -14.33 40.92 19.88
N ASP A 219 -13.31 40.09 20.06
CA ASP A 219 -12.83 39.71 21.39
C ASP A 219 -11.92 40.77 22.02
N VAL A 220 -11.25 41.61 21.22
CA VAL A 220 -10.63 42.86 21.70
C VAL A 220 -11.71 43.84 22.17
N ASP A 221 -12.78 44.02 21.39
CA ASP A 221 -13.89 44.90 21.79
C ASP A 221 -14.65 44.41 23.03
N LYS A 222 -14.82 43.09 23.21
CA LYS A 222 -15.37 42.51 24.45
C LYS A 222 -14.43 42.79 25.63
N ARG A 223 -13.13 42.52 25.50
CA ARG A 223 -12.14 42.76 26.56
C ARG A 223 -12.14 44.24 27.00
N ARG A 224 -12.15 45.17 26.05
CA ARG A 224 -12.29 46.62 26.31
C ARG A 224 -13.62 47.06 26.95
N ARG A 225 -14.66 46.22 26.90
CA ARG A 225 -15.93 46.46 27.63
C ARG A 225 -15.86 45.89 29.04
N LEU A 226 -15.28 44.70 29.22
CA LEU A 226 -15.07 44.06 30.51
C LEU A 226 -14.16 44.91 31.41
N GLU A 227 -13.01 45.36 30.90
CA GLU A 227 -12.05 46.27 31.56
C GLU A 227 -12.73 47.53 32.17
N ARG A 228 -13.71 48.09 31.46
CA ARG A 228 -14.48 49.26 31.94
C ARG A 228 -15.49 48.90 33.03
N LEU A 229 -16.08 47.72 32.96
CA LEU A 229 -17.01 47.20 33.97
C LEU A 229 -16.24 46.79 35.24
N GLU A 230 -15.08 46.16 35.09
CA GLU A 230 -14.15 45.82 36.17
C GLU A 230 -13.71 47.09 36.91
N SER A 231 -13.22 48.11 36.20
CA SER A 231 -12.85 49.40 36.81
C SER A 231 -14.05 50.12 37.46
N ALA A 232 -15.27 49.95 36.94
CA ALA A 232 -16.48 50.46 37.60
C ALA A 232 -16.81 49.67 38.88
N MET A 233 -16.66 48.35 38.88
CA MET A 233 -16.86 47.48 40.04
C MET A 233 -15.83 47.76 41.14
N GLU A 234 -14.55 47.92 40.82
CA GLU A 234 -13.50 48.35 41.76
C GLU A 234 -13.82 49.69 42.44
N ARG A 235 -14.47 50.61 41.72
CA ARG A 235 -14.89 51.91 42.28
C ARG A 235 -16.09 51.73 43.22
N ILE A 236 -17.06 50.91 42.85
CA ILE A 236 -18.21 50.57 43.70
C ILE A 236 -17.76 49.85 44.97
N GLU A 237 -16.83 48.90 44.87
CA GLU A 237 -16.30 48.14 45.99
C GLU A 237 -15.51 49.02 46.97
N ARG A 238 -14.65 49.91 46.47
CA ARG A 238 -13.99 50.93 47.31
C ARG A 238 -14.97 51.83 48.04
N VAL A 239 -16.02 52.32 47.36
CA VAL A 239 -17.06 53.14 47.98
C VAL A 239 -17.85 52.35 49.03
N ARG A 240 -18.20 51.08 48.76
CA ARG A 240 -18.86 50.18 49.71
C ARG A 240 -18.01 49.93 50.96
N GLY A 241 -16.70 49.72 50.78
CA GLY A 241 -15.73 49.55 51.86
C GLY A 241 -15.63 50.78 52.76
N LEU A 242 -15.62 51.99 52.18
CA LEU A 242 -15.64 53.25 52.94
C LEU A 242 -16.97 53.44 53.69
N LEU A 243 -18.11 53.22 53.02
CA LEU A 243 -19.43 53.37 53.63
C LEU A 243 -19.62 52.43 54.82
N GLY A 244 -19.23 51.16 54.71
CA GLY A 244 -19.31 50.19 55.82
C GLY A 244 -18.47 50.58 57.04
N GLN A 245 -17.32 51.23 56.83
CA GLN A 245 -16.50 51.79 57.91
C GLN A 245 -17.20 52.99 58.55
N THR A 246 -17.76 53.92 57.75
CA THR A 246 -18.49 55.08 58.30
C THR A 246 -19.74 54.70 59.07
N THR A 247 -20.53 53.70 58.63
CA THR A 247 -21.68 53.19 59.41
C THR A 247 -21.26 52.54 60.72
N SER A 248 -20.06 51.95 60.78
CA SER A 248 -19.52 51.34 62.01
C SER A 248 -19.04 52.39 63.02
N GLN A 249 -18.59 53.56 62.56
CA GLN A 249 -18.28 54.69 63.45
C GLN A 249 -19.51 55.54 63.80
N ALA A 250 -20.54 55.56 62.95
CA ALA A 250 -21.77 56.30 63.13
C ALA A 250 -22.81 55.61 64.05
N GLN A 251 -22.41 54.60 64.83
CA GLN A 251 -23.24 53.97 65.86
C GLN A 251 -22.83 54.49 67.25
N PRO A 252 -23.34 55.68 67.69
CA PRO A 252 -23.04 56.19 69.02
C PRO A 252 -23.57 55.24 70.09
N GLN A 253 -22.81 55.10 71.18
CA GLN A 253 -23.21 54.31 72.33
C GLN A 253 -24.57 54.78 72.87
N LYS A 254 -25.60 53.93 72.79
CA LYS A 254 -26.75 54.06 73.70
C LYS A 254 -26.30 53.65 75.10
N GLN A 255 -25.71 54.60 75.82
CA GLN A 255 -25.42 54.46 77.24
C GLN A 255 -26.74 54.20 77.98
N GLY A 256 -26.87 53.02 78.57
CA GLY A 256 -28.00 52.69 79.42
C GLY A 256 -27.90 53.47 80.73
N TYR A 257 -28.60 54.61 80.82
CA TYR A 257 -28.73 55.33 82.08
C TYR A 257 -29.60 54.51 83.06
N PRO A 258 -29.14 54.23 84.29
CA PRO A 258 -29.96 53.61 85.32
C PRO A 258 -30.92 54.65 85.91
N GLY A 259 -32.05 54.85 85.23
CA GLY A 259 -33.14 55.73 85.70
C GLY A 259 -33.90 55.08 86.85
N SER A 260 -33.76 55.63 88.06
CA SER A 260 -34.52 55.22 89.24
C SER A 260 -36.03 55.49 89.06
N GLY A 261 -36.84 54.55 89.54
CA GLY A 261 -38.29 54.57 89.32
C GLY A 261 -39.07 55.56 90.17
N TRP A 262 -40.35 55.73 89.84
CA TRP A 262 -41.34 56.47 90.63
C TRP A 262 -42.58 55.62 90.90
N LEU A 263 -43.16 55.84 92.08
CA LEU A 263 -44.38 55.18 92.57
C LEU A 263 -45.66 55.77 91.96
N ARG A 264 -46.77 55.06 92.22
CA ARG A 264 -48.20 55.37 91.93
C ARG A 264 -48.73 54.80 90.61
N SER A 265 -49.93 54.23 90.57
CA SER A 265 -50.84 53.91 91.69
C SER A 265 -51.79 52.75 91.35
#